data_AF-A0A955ASB7-F1
#
_entry.id   AF-A0A955ASB7-F1
#
_cell.length_a   1.000
_cell.length_b   1.000
_cell.length_c   1.000
_cell.angle_alpha   90.00
_cell.angle_beta   90.00
_cell.angle_gamma   90.00
#
_symmetry.space_group_name_H-M   'P 1'
#
loop_
_entity.id
_entity.type
_entity.pdbx_description
1 polymer ?
#
loop_
_entity_poly.entity_id
_entity_poly.type
_entity_poly.pdbx_seq_one_letter_code
_entity_poly.pdbx_strand_id
1 'polypeptide(L)'
;MKTEHRHELQTNELADKLGGVIQQVKPYANLIVGVAVILAGIVVVTQLWASRNKEKQERAWSSYFMAQESPGGAESLKEVASSFAGTPASEWALQAAADRHLREGYSQLFEDRGAAAEELKAAKETYEQLLNTTSRPTLKMRAQYGLAQTEESLGSLDNALNQYKSIADAWPDSVVGKAAQEQVNRLSDPRAKDFYSWFATQKPVKRDPNAGLFNNLNNLPADPDISAPGPGELFNSTGGDDTST
;
A
#
# COMPACT_ATOMS: atom_id res chain seq x y z
N MET A 1 -11.30 42.24 -64.50
CA MET A 1 -10.54 43.41 -63.99
C MET A 1 -11.23 44.14 -62.81
N LYS A 2 -12.08 43.50 -61.99
CA LYS A 2 -12.68 44.13 -60.78
C LYS A 2 -12.33 43.43 -59.45
N THR A 3 -11.53 42.36 -59.51
CA THR A 3 -11.24 41.50 -58.36
C THR A 3 -9.91 41.88 -57.69
N GLU A 4 -8.91 42.35 -58.45
CA GLU A 4 -7.59 42.74 -57.91
C GLU A 4 -7.65 44.02 -57.06
N HIS A 5 -8.40 45.03 -57.49
CA HIS A 5 -8.46 46.33 -56.80
C HIS A 5 -9.20 46.28 -55.45
N ARG A 6 -10.01 45.24 -55.19
CA ARG A 6 -10.68 45.04 -53.88
C ARG A 6 -9.74 44.41 -52.85
N HIS A 7 -8.73 43.64 -53.29
CA HIS A 7 -7.73 43.07 -52.40
C HIS A 7 -6.73 44.13 -51.92
N GLU A 8 -6.36 45.10 -52.76
CA GLU A 8 -5.45 46.20 -52.39
C GLU A 8 -6.03 47.12 -51.29
N LEU A 9 -7.32 47.44 -51.37
CA LEU A 9 -7.99 48.28 -50.36
C LEU A 9 -8.10 47.57 -49.00
N GLN A 10 -8.29 46.24 -48.99
CA GLN A 10 -8.31 45.47 -47.75
C GLN A 10 -6.93 45.33 -47.11
N THR A 11 -5.87 45.16 -47.91
CA THR A 11 -4.50 45.15 -47.39
C THR A 11 -4.10 46.50 -46.81
N ASN A 12 -4.60 47.60 -47.36
CA ASN A 12 -4.29 48.94 -46.89
C ASN A 12 -4.99 49.28 -45.55
N GLU A 13 -6.26 48.88 -45.39
CA GLU A 13 -6.96 49.06 -44.10
C GLU A 13 -6.35 48.21 -42.97
N LEU A 14 -5.90 46.99 -43.27
CA LEU A 14 -5.18 46.14 -42.32
C LEU A 14 -3.82 46.75 -41.97
N ALA A 15 -3.09 47.27 -42.96
CA ALA A 15 -1.80 47.91 -42.76
C ALA A 15 -1.91 49.18 -41.89
N ASP A 16 -2.91 50.03 -42.12
CA ASP A 16 -3.15 51.23 -41.30
C ASP A 16 -3.59 50.89 -39.88
N LYS A 17 -4.46 49.89 -39.71
CA LYS A 17 -4.87 49.41 -38.37
C LYS A 17 -3.69 48.79 -37.62
N LEU A 18 -2.82 48.02 -38.30
CA LEU A 18 -1.58 47.51 -37.71
C LEU A 18 -0.58 48.63 -37.39
N GLY A 19 -0.47 49.64 -38.25
CA GLY A 19 0.40 50.79 -38.04
C GLY A 19 0.01 51.61 -36.81
N GLY A 20 -1.29 51.86 -36.62
CA GLY A 20 -1.82 52.53 -35.44
C GLY A 20 -1.59 51.75 -34.15
N VAL A 21 -1.77 50.44 -34.18
CA VAL A 21 -1.49 49.55 -33.03
C VAL A 21 0.01 49.52 -32.71
N ILE A 22 0.89 49.45 -33.71
CA ILE A 22 2.35 49.49 -33.53
C ILE A 22 2.79 50.81 -32.88
N GLN A 23 2.21 51.94 -33.29
CA GLN A 23 2.53 53.26 -32.73
C GLN A 23 2.14 53.36 -31.24
N GLN A 24 1.00 52.74 -30.85
CA GLN A 24 0.50 52.70 -29.47
C GLN A 24 1.28 51.73 -28.57
N VAL A 25 1.82 50.65 -29.14
CA VAL A 25 2.61 49.64 -28.40
C VAL A 25 4.08 50.06 -28.24
N LYS A 26 4.60 50.89 -29.14
CA LYS A 26 5.98 51.42 -29.12
C LYS A 26 6.50 51.88 -27.74
N PRO A 27 5.76 52.70 -26.95
CA PRO A 27 6.23 53.13 -25.62
C PRO A 27 6.30 51.99 -24.60
N TYR A 28 5.54 50.92 -24.79
CA TYR A 28 5.50 49.75 -23.90
C TYR A 28 6.40 48.59 -24.39
N ALA A 29 7.08 48.73 -25.54
CA ALA A 29 7.84 47.65 -26.15
C ALA A 29 8.90 47.06 -25.20
N ASN A 30 9.66 47.90 -24.48
CA ASN A 30 10.64 47.44 -23.50
C ASN A 30 9.99 46.70 -22.31
N LEU A 31 8.81 47.13 -21.88
CA LEU A 31 8.05 46.49 -20.80
C LEU A 31 7.49 45.14 -21.25
N ILE A 32 6.95 45.06 -22.47
CA ILE A 32 6.45 43.81 -23.07
C ILE A 32 7.60 42.82 -23.24
N VAL A 33 8.76 43.27 -23.74
CA VAL A 33 9.96 42.42 -23.84
C VAL A 33 10.41 41.96 -22.45
N GLY A 34 10.45 42.86 -21.45
CA GLY A 34 10.79 42.50 -20.07
C GLY A 34 9.86 41.44 -19.49
N VAL A 35 8.54 41.62 -19.63
CA VAL A 35 7.53 40.64 -19.18
C VAL A 35 7.66 39.32 -19.95
N ALA A 36 7.86 39.37 -21.27
CA ALA A 36 8.05 38.17 -22.08
C ALA A 36 9.31 37.39 -21.68
N VAL A 37 10.42 38.07 -21.34
CA VAL A 37 11.64 37.44 -20.82
C VAL A 37 11.40 36.81 -19.46
N ILE A 38 10.66 37.47 -18.56
CA ILE A 38 10.30 36.89 -17.25
C ILE A 38 9.43 35.64 -17.43
N LEU A 39 8.40 35.70 -18.30
CA LEU A 39 7.55 34.55 -18.58
C LEU A 39 8.34 33.40 -19.22
N ALA A 40 9.22 33.68 -20.18
CA ALA A 40 10.11 32.69 -20.75
C ALA A 40 11.03 32.07 -19.70
N GLY A 41 11.57 32.89 -18.79
CA GLY A 41 12.36 32.43 -17.64
C GLY A 41 11.57 31.49 -16.72
N ILE A 42 10.32 31.83 -16.38
CA ILE A 42 9.43 30.97 -15.59
C ILE A 42 9.15 29.65 -16.32
N VAL A 43 8.89 29.68 -17.63
CA VAL A 43 8.68 28.46 -18.44
C VAL A 43 9.92 27.57 -18.43
N VAL A 44 11.12 28.14 -18.58
CA VAL A 44 12.38 27.38 -18.52
C VAL A 44 12.58 26.76 -17.13
N VAL A 45 12.38 27.54 -16.07
CA VAL A 45 12.52 27.05 -14.68
C VAL A 45 11.53 25.91 -14.39
N THR A 46 10.27 26.07 -14.80
CA THR A 46 9.24 25.04 -14.61
C THR A 46 9.50 23.77 -15.43
N GLN A 47 9.99 23.88 -16.66
CA GLN A 47 10.40 22.72 -17.47
C GLN A 47 11.57 21.97 -16.84
N LEU A 48 12.60 22.68 -16.35
CA LEU A 48 13.75 22.07 -15.69
C LEU A 48 13.38 21.39 -14.36
N TRP A 49 12.42 21.96 -13.63
CA TRP A 49 11.92 21.35 -12.40
C TRP A 49 11.07 20.11 -12.68
N ALA A 50 10.20 20.18 -13.68
CA ALA A 50 9.37 19.06 -14.11
C ALA A 50 10.20 17.89 -14.66
N SER A 51 11.26 18.15 -15.43
CA SER A 51 12.13 17.10 -15.96
C SER A 51 12.89 16.35 -14.86
N ARG A 52 13.42 17.07 -13.87
CA ARG A 52 14.08 16.47 -12.70
C ARG A 52 13.13 15.65 -11.84
N ASN A 53 11.90 16.13 -11.64
CA ASN A 53 10.88 15.38 -10.90
C ASN A 53 10.46 14.10 -11.63
N LYS A 54 10.38 14.14 -12.97
CA LYS A 54 10.02 12.98 -13.78
C LYS A 54 11.06 11.85 -13.64
N GLU A 55 12.35 12.18 -13.77
CA GLU A 55 13.43 11.19 -13.58
C GLU A 55 13.44 10.61 -12.17
N LYS A 56 13.25 11.44 -11.13
CA LYS A 56 13.17 10.97 -9.74
C LYS A 56 11.99 10.01 -9.54
N GLN A 57 10.83 10.33 -10.11
CA GLN A 57 9.64 9.48 -10.01
C GLN A 57 9.82 8.15 -10.75
N GLU A 58 10.41 8.15 -11.94
CA GLU A 58 10.68 6.93 -12.70
C GLU A 58 11.63 6.00 -11.95
N ARG A 59 12.72 6.54 -11.38
CA ARG A 59 13.63 5.77 -10.53
C ARG A 59 12.96 5.24 -9.28
N ALA A 60 12.13 6.05 -8.62
CA ALA A 60 11.43 5.65 -7.41
C ALA A 60 10.49 4.45 -7.66
N TRP A 61 9.76 4.45 -8.78
CA TRP A 61 8.92 3.32 -9.17
C TRP A 61 9.72 2.08 -9.52
N SER A 62 10.80 2.22 -10.30
CA SER A 62 11.70 1.11 -10.60
C SER A 62 12.25 0.47 -9.32
N SER A 63 12.74 1.29 -8.38
CA SER A 63 13.26 0.81 -7.10
C SER A 63 12.18 0.15 -6.24
N TYR A 64 10.96 0.69 -6.21
CA TYR A 64 9.83 0.07 -5.52
C TYR A 64 9.50 -1.33 -6.05
N PHE A 65 9.39 -1.49 -7.37
CA PHE A 65 9.10 -2.80 -7.96
C PHE A 65 10.24 -3.80 -7.72
N MET A 66 11.50 -3.38 -7.82
CA MET A 66 12.63 -4.24 -7.47
C MET A 66 12.62 -4.64 -5.99
N ALA A 67 12.30 -3.72 -5.08
CA ALA A 67 12.22 -4.01 -3.64
C ALA A 67 11.05 -4.96 -3.28
N GLN A 68 9.98 -4.99 -4.09
CA GLN A 68 8.93 -6.00 -3.93
C GLN A 68 9.39 -7.43 -4.23
N GLU A 69 10.46 -7.64 -4.96
CA GLU A 69 10.99 -8.99 -5.21
C GLU A 69 12.26 -9.28 -4.37
N SER A 70 12.75 -8.25 -3.66
CA SER A 70 13.96 -8.36 -2.84
C SER A 70 13.78 -9.34 -1.67
N PRO A 71 14.78 -10.22 -1.43
CA PRO A 71 14.86 -11.03 -0.21
C PRO A 71 14.89 -10.18 1.08
N GLY A 72 15.30 -8.91 0.99
CA GLY A 72 15.31 -7.98 2.13
C GLY A 72 13.91 -7.56 2.61
N GLY A 73 12.84 -8.03 1.96
CA GLY A 73 11.48 -7.97 2.51
C GLY A 73 10.99 -6.55 2.78
N ALA A 74 10.49 -6.29 3.98
CA ALA A 74 9.96 -4.99 4.36
C ALA A 74 11.05 -3.90 4.45
N GLU A 75 12.28 -4.25 4.83
CA GLU A 75 13.35 -3.27 5.02
C GLU A 75 13.83 -2.68 3.68
N SER A 76 13.93 -3.49 2.62
CA SER A 76 14.22 -2.97 1.27
C SER A 76 13.16 -1.96 0.81
N LEU A 77 11.88 -2.15 1.19
CA LEU A 77 10.82 -1.20 0.85
C LEU A 77 10.93 0.09 1.68
N LYS A 78 11.31 0.01 2.96
CA LYS A 78 11.59 1.19 3.80
C LYS A 78 12.79 1.98 3.29
N GLU A 79 13.81 1.32 2.75
CA GLU A 79 14.93 1.97 2.07
C GLU A 79 14.48 2.76 0.84
N VAL A 80 13.56 2.21 0.02
CA VAL A 80 12.95 2.95 -1.09
C VAL A 80 12.16 4.15 -0.58
N ALA A 81 11.36 3.97 0.48
CA ALA A 81 10.56 5.04 1.06
C ALA A 81 11.41 6.23 1.52
N SER A 82 12.52 5.96 2.21
CA SER A 82 13.45 6.98 2.68
C SER A 82 14.23 7.63 1.54
N SER A 83 14.76 6.84 0.60
CA SER A 83 15.57 7.31 -0.53
C SER A 83 14.79 8.19 -1.51
N PHE A 84 13.49 7.92 -1.67
CA PHE A 84 12.62 8.63 -2.61
C PHE A 84 11.49 9.39 -1.91
N ALA A 85 11.71 9.84 -0.68
CA ALA A 85 10.72 10.58 0.10
C ALA A 85 10.05 11.71 -0.71
N GLY A 86 8.73 11.85 -0.52
CA GLY A 86 7.87 12.81 -1.22
C GLY A 86 7.42 12.37 -2.61
N THR A 87 7.78 11.16 -3.06
CA THR A 87 7.26 10.58 -4.31
C THR A 87 6.08 9.65 -4.03
N PRO A 88 5.16 9.45 -4.99
CA PRO A 88 4.08 8.47 -4.83
C PRO A 88 4.61 7.05 -4.54
N ALA A 89 5.69 6.65 -5.22
CA ALA A 89 6.32 5.35 -5.02
C ALA A 89 6.83 5.16 -3.58
N SER A 90 7.34 6.22 -2.94
CA SER A 90 7.76 6.15 -1.52
C SER A 90 6.60 5.86 -0.57
N GLU A 91 5.42 6.42 -0.81
CA GLU A 91 4.22 6.13 0.00
C GLU A 91 3.73 4.69 -0.21
N TRP A 92 3.76 4.21 -1.46
CA TRP A 92 3.44 2.81 -1.77
C TRP A 92 4.47 1.83 -1.20
N ALA A 93 5.73 2.24 -1.11
CA ALA A 93 6.79 1.47 -0.46
C ALA A 93 6.52 1.33 1.05
N LEU A 94 6.11 2.41 1.73
CA LEU A 94 5.69 2.33 3.13
C LEU A 94 4.47 1.41 3.32
N GLN A 95 3.45 1.54 2.46
CA GLN A 95 2.26 0.67 2.52
C GLN A 95 2.68 -0.80 2.40
N ALA A 96 3.48 -1.13 1.39
CA ALA A 96 3.90 -2.50 1.14
C ALA A 96 4.83 -3.04 2.25
N ALA A 97 5.67 -2.20 2.84
CA ALA A 97 6.51 -2.56 3.98
C ALA A 97 5.66 -2.90 5.21
N ALA A 98 4.68 -2.04 5.52
CA ALA A 98 3.75 -2.27 6.62
C ALA A 98 2.89 -3.53 6.41
N ASP A 99 2.38 -3.73 5.19
CA ASP A 99 1.64 -4.94 4.81
C ASP A 99 2.50 -6.21 4.95
N ARG A 100 3.82 -6.12 4.73
CA ARG A 100 4.77 -7.23 4.93
C ARG A 100 4.99 -7.56 6.38
N HIS A 101 5.31 -6.55 7.18
CA HIS A 101 5.45 -6.70 8.62
C HIS A 101 4.18 -7.27 9.25
N LEU A 102 3.00 -6.80 8.83
CA LEU A 102 1.73 -7.33 9.32
C LEU A 102 1.55 -8.82 8.98
N ARG A 103 1.88 -9.23 7.74
CA ARG A 103 1.78 -10.63 7.31
C ARG A 103 2.73 -11.53 8.08
N GLU A 104 3.98 -11.10 8.30
CA GLU A 104 4.95 -11.87 9.09
C GLU A 104 4.55 -11.92 10.57
N GLY A 105 4.05 -10.81 11.10
CA GLY A 105 3.44 -10.78 12.43
C GLY A 105 2.34 -11.83 12.57
N TYR A 106 1.42 -11.90 11.59
CA TYR A 106 0.35 -12.90 11.58
C TYR A 106 0.83 -14.34 11.47
N SER A 107 1.84 -14.64 10.64
CA SER A 107 2.36 -16.01 10.51
C SER A 107 2.99 -16.49 11.82
N GLN A 108 3.58 -15.59 12.60
CA GLN A 108 4.27 -15.93 13.85
C GLN A 108 3.34 -15.98 15.07
N LEU A 109 2.13 -15.40 15.03
CA LEU A 109 1.23 -15.31 16.20
C LEU A 109 0.96 -16.65 16.91
N PHE A 110 0.97 -17.75 16.15
CA PHE A 110 0.67 -19.09 16.64
C PHE A 110 1.91 -19.98 16.79
N GLU A 111 3.11 -19.45 16.60
CA GLU A 111 4.38 -20.19 16.70
C GLU A 111 5.37 -19.50 17.63
N ASP A 112 5.62 -18.20 17.40
CA ASP A 112 6.53 -17.36 18.17
C ASP A 112 5.91 -15.98 18.41
N ARG A 113 5.34 -15.80 19.60
CA ARG A 113 4.70 -14.53 19.98
C ARG A 113 5.66 -13.37 20.13
N GLY A 114 6.93 -13.65 20.43
CA GLY A 114 7.97 -12.62 20.54
C GLY A 114 8.25 -12.03 19.17
N ALA A 115 8.57 -12.89 18.21
CA ALA A 115 8.78 -12.51 16.82
C ALA A 115 7.53 -11.84 16.22
N ALA A 116 6.34 -12.39 16.49
CA ALA A 116 5.08 -11.78 16.05
C ALA A 116 4.93 -10.34 16.58
N ALA A 117 5.22 -10.11 17.86
CA ALA A 117 5.09 -8.80 18.47
C ALA A 117 6.08 -7.77 17.91
N GLU A 118 7.29 -8.19 17.55
CA GLU A 118 8.29 -7.32 16.91
C GLU A 118 7.82 -6.88 15.52
N GLU A 119 7.38 -7.83 14.69
CA GLU A 119 6.87 -7.57 13.34
C GLU A 119 5.60 -6.70 13.36
N LEU A 120 4.66 -7.00 14.25
CA LEU A 120 3.45 -6.19 14.40
C LEU A 120 3.76 -4.76 14.87
N LYS A 121 4.75 -4.56 15.74
CA LYS A 121 5.18 -3.19 16.12
C LYS A 121 5.79 -2.46 14.94
N ALA A 122 6.64 -3.12 14.15
CA ALA A 122 7.22 -2.54 12.95
C ALA A 122 6.13 -2.18 11.91
N ALA A 123 5.09 -3.02 11.75
CA ALA A 123 3.94 -2.73 10.92
C ALA A 123 3.21 -1.46 11.40
N LYS A 124 2.94 -1.36 12.71
CA LYS A 124 2.27 -0.21 13.32
C LYS A 124 3.03 1.08 13.07
N GLU A 125 4.32 1.11 13.37
CA GLU A 125 5.17 2.29 13.17
C GLU A 125 5.20 2.71 11.68
N THR A 126 5.27 1.75 10.77
CA THR A 126 5.32 2.02 9.33
C THR A 126 3.98 2.54 8.80
N TYR A 127 2.83 2.01 9.26
CA TYR A 127 1.52 2.55 8.93
C TYR A 127 1.33 3.97 9.48
N GLU A 128 1.74 4.22 10.72
CA GLU A 128 1.68 5.57 11.31
C GLU A 128 2.54 6.55 10.51
N GLN A 129 3.75 6.15 10.10
CA GLN A 129 4.60 6.94 9.21
C GLN A 129 3.91 7.26 7.88
N LEU A 130 3.25 6.28 7.26
CA LEU A 130 2.51 6.49 6.03
C LEU A 130 1.34 7.46 6.24
N LEU A 131 0.56 7.30 7.31
CA LEU A 131 -0.59 8.16 7.63
C LEU A 131 -0.19 9.62 7.89
N ASN A 132 1.01 9.83 8.46
CA ASN A 132 1.58 11.16 8.68
C ASN A 132 2.10 11.84 7.42
N THR A 133 2.37 11.08 6.35
CA THR A 133 3.02 11.60 5.13
C THR A 133 2.08 11.64 3.92
N THR A 134 1.18 10.68 3.79
CA THR A 134 0.30 10.60 2.62
C THR A 134 -0.87 11.57 2.72
N SER A 135 -1.17 12.22 1.59
CA SER A 135 -2.40 12.99 1.40
C SER A 135 -3.45 12.23 0.58
N ARG A 136 -3.13 11.03 0.10
CA ARG A 136 -3.98 10.27 -0.83
C ARG A 136 -5.09 9.54 -0.06
N PRO A 137 -6.38 9.80 -0.34
CA PRO A 137 -7.48 9.17 0.39
C PRO A 137 -7.44 7.64 0.36
N THR A 138 -7.07 7.05 -0.78
CA THR A 138 -7.01 5.60 -0.96
C THR A 138 -5.91 4.95 -0.12
N LEU A 139 -4.73 5.58 0.00
CA LEU A 139 -3.67 5.09 0.87
C LEU A 139 -4.00 5.32 2.35
N LYS A 140 -4.62 6.47 2.70
CA LYS A 140 -5.08 6.70 4.08
C LYS A 140 -6.04 5.60 4.54
N MET A 141 -7.09 5.32 3.76
CA MET A 141 -8.07 4.29 4.08
C MET A 141 -7.41 2.91 4.23
N ARG A 142 -6.52 2.52 3.30
CA ARG A 142 -5.79 1.24 3.37
C ARG A 142 -4.88 1.16 4.59
N ALA A 143 -4.08 2.18 4.84
CA ALA A 143 -3.15 2.22 5.95
C ALA A 143 -3.88 2.25 7.30
N GLN A 144 -4.99 2.97 7.43
CA GLN A 144 -5.83 2.94 8.64
C GLN A 144 -6.40 1.55 8.89
N TYR A 145 -6.86 0.86 7.84
CA TYR A 145 -7.38 -0.50 7.99
C TYR A 145 -6.27 -1.48 8.42
N GLY A 146 -5.10 -1.42 7.78
CA GLY A 146 -3.93 -2.22 8.16
C GLY A 146 -3.42 -1.91 9.57
N LEU A 147 -3.44 -0.65 9.99
CA LEU A 147 -3.14 -0.25 11.36
C LEU A 147 -4.14 -0.83 12.36
N ALA A 148 -5.44 -0.78 12.07
CA ALA A 148 -6.47 -1.39 12.91
C ALA A 148 -6.26 -2.90 13.08
N GLN A 149 -5.96 -3.60 11.99
CA GLN A 149 -5.60 -5.03 12.02
C GLN A 149 -4.35 -5.30 12.87
N THR A 150 -3.36 -4.43 12.77
CA THR A 150 -2.11 -4.53 13.53
C THR A 150 -2.37 -4.34 15.03
N GLU A 151 -3.12 -3.30 15.41
CA GLU A 151 -3.46 -3.03 16.80
C GLU A 151 -4.32 -4.12 17.41
N GLU A 152 -5.27 -4.67 16.63
CA GLU A 152 -6.07 -5.81 17.03
C GLU A 152 -5.19 -7.04 17.31
N SER A 153 -4.22 -7.31 16.43
CA SER A 153 -3.26 -8.42 16.58
C SER A 153 -2.34 -8.27 17.79
N LEU A 154 -2.01 -7.03 18.13
CA LEU A 154 -1.27 -6.68 19.36
C LEU A 154 -2.15 -6.72 20.62
N GLY A 155 -3.45 -7.00 20.50
CA GLY A 155 -4.41 -7.00 21.61
C GLY A 155 -4.84 -5.61 22.05
N SER A 156 -4.50 -4.56 21.32
CA SER A 156 -4.93 -3.17 21.57
C SER A 156 -6.33 -2.92 21.01
N LEU A 157 -7.32 -3.65 21.53
CA LEU A 157 -8.66 -3.74 20.95
C LEU A 157 -9.40 -2.40 20.91
N ASP A 158 -9.23 -1.54 21.91
CA ASP A 158 -9.90 -0.24 21.93
C ASP A 158 -9.39 0.67 20.81
N ASN A 159 -8.08 0.67 20.56
CA ASN A 159 -7.50 1.45 19.46
C ASN A 159 -7.96 0.89 18.11
N ALA A 160 -7.90 -0.44 17.93
CA ALA A 160 -8.38 -1.10 16.72
C ALA A 160 -9.86 -0.77 16.44
N LEU A 161 -10.71 -0.86 17.46
CA LEU A 161 -12.13 -0.53 17.36
C LEU A 161 -12.35 0.93 16.95
N ASN A 162 -11.58 1.86 17.51
CA ASN A 162 -11.67 3.28 17.14
C ASN A 162 -11.28 3.50 15.68
N GLN A 163 -10.22 2.85 15.20
CA GLN A 163 -9.80 2.96 13.80
C GLN A 163 -10.86 2.37 12.86
N TYR A 164 -11.38 1.16 13.15
CA TYR A 164 -12.42 0.55 12.32
C TYR A 164 -13.70 1.40 12.29
N LYS A 165 -14.13 1.98 13.41
CA LYS A 165 -15.26 2.92 13.45
C LYS A 165 -15.00 4.13 12.56
N SER A 166 -13.82 4.75 12.70
CA SER A 166 -13.45 5.89 11.86
C SER A 166 -13.50 5.57 10.37
N ILE A 167 -13.13 4.36 9.96
CA ILE A 167 -13.16 3.92 8.56
C ILE A 167 -14.61 3.67 8.11
N ALA A 168 -15.41 2.98 8.94
CA ALA A 168 -16.82 2.70 8.65
C ALA A 168 -17.63 3.99 8.50
N ASP A 169 -17.37 5.00 9.34
CA ASP A 169 -18.05 6.30 9.30
C ASP A 169 -17.61 7.15 8.11
N ALA A 170 -16.31 7.15 7.78
CA ALA A 170 -15.77 7.96 6.70
C ALA A 170 -16.03 7.39 5.30
N TRP A 171 -16.15 6.05 5.16
CA TRP A 171 -16.32 5.37 3.87
C TRP A 171 -17.39 4.27 3.89
N PRO A 172 -18.63 4.54 4.36
CA PRO A 172 -19.64 3.52 4.66
C PRO A 172 -20.03 2.67 3.44
N ASP A 173 -20.05 3.25 2.25
CA ASP A 173 -20.45 2.55 1.01
C ASP A 173 -19.31 1.76 0.37
N SER A 174 -18.06 2.00 0.79
CA SER A 174 -16.89 1.31 0.24
C SER A 174 -16.79 -0.13 0.76
N VAL A 175 -16.14 -1.00 -0.01
CA VAL A 175 -15.86 -2.38 0.42
C VAL A 175 -15.08 -2.40 1.75
N VAL A 176 -14.13 -1.47 1.92
CA VAL A 176 -13.31 -1.39 3.13
C VAL A 176 -14.12 -0.88 4.32
N GLY A 177 -15.00 0.10 4.13
CA GLY A 177 -15.89 0.60 5.19
C GLY A 177 -16.89 -0.45 5.67
N LYS A 178 -17.44 -1.25 4.75
CA LYS A 178 -18.31 -2.40 5.10
C LYS A 178 -17.54 -3.45 5.90
N ALA A 179 -16.34 -3.83 5.43
CA ALA A 179 -15.47 -4.74 6.17
C ALA A 179 -15.09 -4.19 7.55
N ALA A 180 -14.81 -2.89 7.66
CA ALA A 180 -14.53 -2.25 8.94
C ALA A 180 -15.74 -2.28 9.88
N GLN A 181 -16.96 -2.04 9.38
CA GLN A 181 -18.18 -2.16 10.16
C GLN A 181 -18.41 -3.59 10.68
N GLU A 182 -18.10 -4.61 9.87
CA GLU A 182 -18.12 -6.00 10.32
C GLU A 182 -17.14 -6.24 11.48
N GLN A 183 -15.93 -5.67 11.41
CA GLN A 183 -14.97 -5.74 12.52
C GLN A 183 -15.46 -5.00 13.76
N VAL A 184 -16.10 -3.84 13.61
CA VAL A 184 -16.73 -3.11 14.74
C VAL A 184 -17.77 -3.97 15.42
N ASN A 185 -18.64 -4.61 14.65
CA ASN A 185 -19.69 -5.49 15.18
C ASN A 185 -19.07 -6.69 15.93
N ARG A 186 -18.02 -7.31 15.36
CA ARG A 186 -17.31 -8.42 15.99
C ARG A 186 -16.63 -8.01 17.29
N LEU A 187 -15.87 -6.92 17.28
CA LEU A 187 -15.08 -6.47 18.43
C LEU A 187 -15.93 -5.85 19.55
N SER A 188 -17.16 -5.42 19.23
CA SER A 188 -18.12 -4.95 20.23
C SER A 188 -18.81 -6.09 20.99
N ASP A 189 -18.72 -7.32 20.49
CA ASP A 189 -19.24 -8.51 21.18
C ASP A 189 -18.32 -8.87 22.37
N PRO A 190 -18.87 -9.03 23.59
CA PRO A 190 -18.08 -9.45 24.75
C PRO A 190 -17.28 -10.74 24.52
N ARG A 191 -17.81 -11.67 23.72
CA ARG A 191 -17.13 -12.94 23.39
C ARG A 191 -15.82 -12.73 22.65
N ALA A 192 -15.69 -11.66 21.86
CA ALA A 192 -14.43 -11.33 21.20
C ALA A 192 -13.39 -10.89 22.24
N LYS A 193 -13.77 -10.08 23.22
CA LYS A 193 -12.87 -9.66 24.32
C LYS A 193 -12.41 -10.85 25.16
N ASP A 194 -13.31 -11.79 25.43
CA ASP A 194 -12.99 -13.03 26.13
C ASP A 194 -11.98 -13.87 25.33
N PHE A 195 -12.19 -14.02 24.02
CA PHE A 195 -11.25 -14.70 23.13
C PHE A 195 -9.87 -14.05 23.15
N TYR A 196 -9.77 -12.73 22.98
CA TYR A 196 -8.47 -12.04 22.97
C TYR A 196 -7.76 -12.14 24.32
N SER A 197 -8.51 -12.07 25.42
CA SER A 197 -7.97 -12.22 26.77
C SER A 197 -7.45 -13.64 27.00
N TRP A 198 -8.20 -14.68 26.60
CA TRP A 198 -7.73 -16.06 26.60
C TRP A 198 -6.51 -16.23 25.68
N PHE A 199 -6.57 -15.70 24.46
CA PHE A 199 -5.51 -15.83 23.46
C PHE A 199 -4.21 -15.19 23.93
N ALA A 200 -4.26 -14.05 24.63
CA ALA A 200 -3.09 -13.38 25.19
C ALA A 200 -2.32 -14.22 26.22
N THR A 201 -2.97 -15.19 26.87
CA THR A 201 -2.33 -16.11 27.83
C THR A 201 -1.67 -17.33 27.17
N GLN A 202 -1.96 -17.58 25.89
CA GLN A 202 -1.43 -18.74 25.19
C GLN A 202 0.06 -18.57 24.86
N LYS A 203 0.82 -19.64 25.07
CA LYS A 203 2.26 -19.72 24.75
C LYS A 203 2.47 -20.85 23.74
N PRO A 204 2.20 -20.62 22.45
CA PRO A 204 2.46 -21.62 21.44
C PRO A 204 3.95 -21.98 21.42
N VAL A 205 4.22 -23.22 21.04
CA VAL A 205 5.59 -23.72 20.84
C VAL A 205 5.69 -24.13 19.39
N LYS A 206 6.69 -23.61 18.69
CA LYS A 206 7.01 -24.01 17.33
C LYS A 206 7.17 -25.53 17.28
N ARG A 207 6.31 -26.19 16.51
CA ARG A 207 6.39 -27.64 16.33
C ARG A 207 7.63 -27.95 15.50
N ASP A 208 8.50 -28.82 15.99
CA ASP A 208 9.57 -29.36 15.17
C ASP A 208 8.92 -30.20 14.05
N PRO A 209 9.09 -29.82 12.77
CA PRO A 209 8.49 -30.55 11.65
C PRO A 209 8.97 -32.01 11.58
N ASN A 210 10.10 -32.34 12.23
CA ASN A 210 10.64 -33.69 12.31
C ASN A 210 10.22 -34.45 13.57
N ALA A 211 9.53 -33.81 14.51
CA ALA A 211 9.06 -34.48 15.73
C ALA A 211 8.01 -35.54 15.38
N GLY A 212 8.43 -36.81 15.46
CA GLY A 212 7.60 -37.99 15.20
C GLY A 212 7.77 -38.60 13.81
N LEU A 213 8.33 -37.89 12.82
CA LEU A 213 8.57 -38.45 11.47
C LEU A 213 9.63 -39.55 11.47
N PHE A 214 10.60 -39.48 12.38
CA PHE A 214 11.74 -40.39 12.41
C PHE A 214 11.74 -41.39 13.57
N ASN A 215 10.71 -41.39 14.42
CA ASN A 215 10.61 -42.34 15.53
C ASN A 215 10.44 -43.79 15.07
N ASN A 216 10.18 -44.03 13.78
CA ASN A 216 10.00 -45.36 13.21
C ASN A 216 10.63 -45.52 11.81
N LEU A 217 11.76 -44.87 11.53
CA LEU A 217 12.50 -45.09 10.26
C LEU A 217 12.86 -46.57 10.02
N ASN A 218 13.01 -47.34 11.09
CA ASN A 218 13.29 -48.78 11.04
C ASN A 218 12.05 -49.65 10.76
N ASN A 219 10.85 -49.05 10.71
CA ASN A 219 9.58 -49.74 10.51
C ASN A 219 8.76 -49.10 9.38
N LEU A 220 9.42 -48.42 8.44
CA LEU A 220 8.79 -47.96 7.22
C LEU A 220 8.51 -49.17 6.31
N PRO A 221 7.30 -49.30 5.75
CA PRO A 221 7.06 -50.29 4.70
C PRO A 221 8.03 -50.03 3.53
N ALA A 222 8.54 -51.10 2.93
CA ALA A 222 9.54 -51.02 1.87
C ALA A 222 9.04 -50.25 0.64
N ASP A 223 7.72 -50.22 0.43
CA ASP A 223 7.06 -49.45 -0.61
C ASP A 223 5.93 -48.59 -0.01
N PRO A 224 5.74 -47.35 -0.50
CA PRO A 224 4.57 -46.55 -0.14
C PRO A 224 3.32 -47.26 -0.63
N ASP A 225 2.35 -47.47 0.26
CA ASP A 225 1.05 -48.00 -0.12
C ASP A 225 0.30 -46.95 -0.96
N ILE A 226 0.38 -47.10 -2.27
CA ILE A 226 -0.32 -46.27 -3.26
C ILE A 226 -1.69 -46.86 -3.65
N SER A 227 -2.16 -47.87 -2.92
CA SER A 227 -3.47 -48.45 -3.15
C SER A 227 -4.53 -47.39 -2.92
N ALA A 228 -5.32 -47.08 -3.94
CA ALA A 228 -6.49 -46.24 -3.76
C ALA A 228 -7.49 -46.98 -2.85
N PRO A 229 -8.04 -46.33 -1.81
CA PRO A 229 -9.04 -46.97 -0.97
C PRO A 229 -10.23 -47.42 -1.83
N GLY A 230 -10.74 -48.62 -1.55
CA GLY A 230 -11.85 -49.20 -2.29
C GLY A 230 -13.10 -48.30 -2.20
N PRO A 231 -14.01 -48.36 -3.20
CA PRO A 231 -15.24 -47.58 -3.15
C PRO A 231 -16.05 -47.91 -1.89
N GLY A 232 -16.05 -47.00 -0.91
CA GLY A 232 -16.79 -47.14 0.36
C GLY A 232 -15.95 -47.07 1.64
N GLU A 233 -14.61 -47.20 1.56
CA GLU A 233 -13.76 -47.25 2.77
C GLU A 233 -13.44 -45.87 3.39
N LEU A 234 -13.65 -44.79 2.64
CA LEU A 234 -13.35 -43.42 3.11
C LEU A 234 -14.24 -42.93 4.28
N PHE A 235 -15.31 -43.65 4.61
CA PHE A 235 -16.30 -43.20 5.59
C PHE A 235 -16.48 -44.11 6.80
N ASN A 236 -15.72 -45.20 6.92
CA ASN A 236 -15.91 -46.19 8.00
C ASN A 236 -14.79 -46.17 9.05
N SER A 237 -14.24 -45.01 9.38
CA SER A 237 -13.42 -44.82 10.59
C SER A 237 -14.35 -44.48 11.76
N THR A 238 -15.16 -45.45 12.19
CA THR A 238 -15.63 -45.46 13.58
C THR A 238 -14.51 -46.06 14.41
N GLY A 239 -13.98 -45.26 15.34
CA GLY A 239 -12.88 -45.63 16.23
C GLY A 239 -13.07 -47.01 16.86
N GLY A 240 -12.03 -47.83 16.76
CA GLY A 240 -11.95 -49.14 17.38
C GLY A 240 -10.79 -49.18 18.34
N ASP A 241 -11.13 -49.13 19.63
CA ASP A 241 -10.50 -49.80 20.77
C ASP A 241 -9.04 -50.26 20.64
N ASP A 242 -8.14 -49.49 21.26
CA ASP A 242 -6.93 -50.07 21.84
C ASP A 242 -7.31 -50.84 23.11
N THR A 243 -7.53 -52.15 22.96
CA THR A 243 -7.41 -53.10 24.07
C THR A 243 -6.41 -54.19 23.71
N SER A 244 -5.58 -54.53 24.70
CA SER A 244 -4.68 -55.72 24.78
C SER A 244 -3.31 -55.50 24.12
N THR A 245 -2.16 -55.67 24.78
CA THR A 245 -1.78 -56.47 25.97
C THR A 245 -0.46 -55.95 26.52
#